data_AF-A0A564Z6H3-F1
#
_entry.id   AF-A0A564Z6H3-F1
#
_cell.length_a   1.000
_cell.length_b   1.000
_cell.length_c   1.000
_cell.angle_alpha   90.00
_cell.angle_beta   90.00
_cell.angle_gamma   90.00
#
_symmetry.space_group_name_H-M   'P 1'
#
loop_
_entity.id
_entity.type
_entity.pdbx_description
1 polymer ?
#
loop_
_entity_poly.entity_id
_entity_poly.type
_entity_poly.pdbx_seq_one_letter_code
_entity_poly.pdbx_strand_id
1 'polypeptide(L)'
;MDFSVANLLSHYKLTMHKHYLTLRQPIFLAPIEIVEKYVGSLKEDNLSGILSEYPSFVHFKKDQENRWAMSAIANLAVRSLDDISPRNKLINMLSVHWLLQLVLPFVLKWVFVLFKDLHGYTENDYLSEFYCDWMAGRLLNEELIQRFNALDPKHVVIVVKS
;
A
#
# COMPACT_ATOMS: atom_id res chain seq x y z
N MET A 1 19.92 -21.67 -8.71
CA MET A 1 18.61 -21.30 -8.15
C MET A 1 17.77 -22.56 -8.09
N ASP A 2 17.07 -22.78 -6.99
CA ASP A 2 16.09 -23.86 -6.89
C ASP A 2 14.73 -23.34 -7.36
N PHE A 3 14.16 -23.98 -8.38
CA PHE A 3 12.85 -23.63 -8.95
C PHE A 3 11.69 -24.40 -8.29
N SER A 4 11.96 -25.05 -7.15
CA SER A 4 10.96 -25.78 -6.37
C SER A 4 9.93 -24.85 -5.74
N VAL A 5 8.69 -24.97 -6.21
CA VAL A 5 7.51 -24.34 -5.59
C VAL A 5 7.37 -24.76 -4.12
N ALA A 6 7.76 -25.99 -3.76
CA ALA A 6 7.69 -26.46 -2.37
C ALA A 6 8.65 -25.67 -1.45
N ASN A 7 9.83 -25.32 -1.94
CA ASN A 7 10.76 -24.48 -1.18
C ASN A 7 10.31 -23.03 -1.10
N LEU A 8 9.71 -22.48 -2.17
CA LEU A 8 9.07 -21.17 -2.12
C LEU A 8 7.96 -21.12 -1.05
N LEU A 9 7.05 -22.10 -1.04
CA LEU A 9 5.96 -22.18 -0.07
C LEU A 9 6.47 -22.34 1.36
N SER A 10 7.53 -23.13 1.56
CA SER A 10 8.16 -23.31 2.87
C SER A 10 8.76 -22.01 3.40
N HIS A 11 9.46 -21.25 2.55
CA HIS A 11 10.00 -19.94 2.91
C HIS A 11 8.89 -18.90 3.15
N TYR A 12 7.83 -18.90 2.34
CA TYR A 12 6.68 -18.04 2.56
C TYR A 12 6.05 -18.31 3.93
N LYS A 13 5.78 -19.59 4.26
CA LYS A 13 5.24 -19.99 5.56
C LYS A 13 6.13 -19.54 6.72
N LEU A 14 7.45 -19.76 6.61
CA LEU A 14 8.40 -19.34 7.64
C LEU A 14 8.41 -17.81 7.82
N THR A 15 8.35 -17.07 6.71
CA THR A 15 8.33 -15.60 6.70
C THR A 15 7.06 -15.08 7.36
N MET A 16 5.90 -15.61 6.99
CA MET A 16 4.62 -15.25 7.61
C MET A 16 4.61 -15.58 9.10
N HIS A 17 5.12 -16.75 9.49
CA HIS A 17 5.21 -17.13 10.89
C HIS A 17 6.09 -16.18 11.69
N LYS A 18 7.30 -15.88 11.18
CA LYS A 18 8.20 -14.89 11.78
C LYS A 18 7.55 -13.52 11.88
N HIS A 19 6.82 -13.10 10.84
CA HIS A 19 6.10 -11.84 10.83
C HIS A 19 5.07 -11.80 11.96
N TYR A 20 4.16 -12.78 12.05
CA TYR A 20 3.15 -12.83 13.11
C TYR A 20 3.72 -12.88 14.52
N LEU A 21 4.86 -13.57 14.73
CA LEU A 21 5.53 -13.63 16.03
C LEU A 21 6.25 -12.33 16.42
N THR A 22 6.57 -11.47 15.46
CA THR A 22 7.31 -10.22 15.69
C THR A 22 6.43 -8.98 15.67
N LEU A 23 5.15 -9.13 15.28
CA LEU A 23 4.18 -8.04 15.34
C LEU A 23 3.90 -7.67 16.80
N ARG A 24 4.06 -6.37 17.09
CA ARG A 24 3.69 -5.81 18.39
C ARG A 24 2.19 -5.80 18.63
N GLN A 25 1.42 -5.54 17.57
CA GLN A 25 -0.05 -5.52 17.59
C GLN A 25 -0.63 -6.42 16.48
N PRO A 26 -0.62 -7.75 16.63
CA PRO A 26 -1.13 -8.67 15.61
C PRO A 26 -2.63 -8.48 15.37
N ILE A 27 -3.38 -7.96 16.37
CA ILE A 27 -4.82 -7.69 16.25
C ILE A 27 -5.15 -6.64 15.19
N PHE A 28 -4.21 -5.77 14.80
CA PHE A 28 -4.42 -4.80 13.72
C PHE A 28 -4.51 -5.43 12.32
N LEU A 29 -4.12 -6.71 12.18
CA LEU A 29 -4.33 -7.50 10.97
C LEU A 29 -5.69 -8.23 10.94
N ALA A 30 -6.53 -8.05 11.96
CA ALA A 30 -7.88 -8.60 11.98
C ALA A 30 -8.82 -7.75 11.10
N PRO A 31 -10.00 -8.29 10.72
CA PRO A 31 -11.07 -7.52 10.11
C PRO A 31 -11.40 -6.24 10.91
N ILE A 32 -11.79 -5.18 10.20
CA ILE A 32 -11.92 -3.84 10.79
C ILE A 32 -12.90 -3.81 11.96
N GLU A 33 -13.95 -4.63 11.95
CA GLU A 33 -14.95 -4.71 13.02
C GLU A 33 -14.35 -5.24 14.34
N ILE A 34 -13.35 -6.12 14.25
CA ILE A 34 -12.62 -6.65 15.41
C ILE A 34 -11.65 -5.60 15.92
N VAL A 35 -10.94 -4.94 15.00
CA VAL A 35 -9.99 -3.87 15.30
C VAL A 35 -10.69 -2.71 15.99
N GLU A 36 -11.85 -2.25 15.50
CA GLU A 36 -12.63 -1.17 16.08
C GLU A 36 -13.05 -1.47 17.52
N LYS A 37 -13.53 -2.69 17.79
CA LYS A 37 -13.89 -3.12 19.15
C LYS A 37 -12.68 -3.12 20.07
N TYR A 38 -11.55 -3.67 19.61
CA TYR A 38 -10.31 -3.69 20.37
C TYR A 38 -9.82 -2.27 20.67
N VAL A 39 -9.65 -1.46 19.63
CA VAL A 39 -9.22 -0.06 19.74
C VAL A 39 -10.19 0.72 20.62
N GLY A 40 -11.50 0.51 20.51
CA GLY A 40 -12.54 1.11 21.36
C GLY A 40 -12.42 0.76 22.85
N SER A 41 -11.89 -0.41 23.19
CA SER A 41 -11.69 -0.85 24.57
C SER A 41 -10.41 -0.34 25.24
N LEU A 42 -9.47 0.20 24.47
CA LEU A 42 -8.19 0.69 24.99
C LEU A 42 -8.37 1.98 25.80
N LYS A 43 -7.59 2.13 26.87
CA LYS A 43 -7.40 3.44 27.54
C LYS A 43 -6.55 4.36 26.67
N GLU A 44 -6.73 5.67 26.82
CA GLU A 44 -6.04 6.66 25.98
C GLU A 44 -4.51 6.64 26.16
N ASP A 45 -4.02 6.39 27.38
CA ASP A 45 -2.59 6.25 27.66
C ASP A 45 -1.97 5.05 26.92
N ASN A 46 -2.69 3.92 26.89
CA ASN A 46 -2.26 2.73 26.17
C ASN A 46 -2.24 2.98 24.66
N LEU A 47 -3.25 3.70 24.15
CA LEU A 47 -3.34 4.05 22.75
C LEU A 47 -2.18 4.96 22.34
N SER A 48 -1.88 6.01 23.12
CA SER A 48 -0.73 6.89 22.87
C SER A 48 0.59 6.12 22.83
N GLY A 49 0.79 5.21 23.80
CA GLY A 49 1.93 4.30 23.82
C GLY A 49 2.05 3.49 22.53
N ILE A 50 0.97 2.80 22.13
CA ILE A 50 0.93 2.00 20.90
C ILE A 50 1.26 2.87 19.67
N LEU A 51 0.63 4.03 19.53
CA LEU A 51 0.84 4.91 18.37
C LEU A 51 2.29 5.41 18.26
N SER A 52 2.96 5.65 19.40
CA SER A 52 4.34 6.10 19.43
C SER A 52 5.34 5.05 18.91
N GLU A 53 4.97 3.77 18.94
CA GLU A 53 5.83 2.67 18.51
C GLU A 53 5.87 2.48 16.99
N TYR A 54 4.94 3.10 16.25
CA TYR A 54 4.85 2.96 14.80
C TYR A 54 5.41 4.21 14.10
N PRO A 55 6.53 4.09 13.36
CA PRO A 55 7.12 5.22 12.64
C PRO A 55 6.15 5.88 11.65
N SER A 56 5.28 5.09 11.01
CA SER A 56 4.24 5.61 10.11
C SER A 56 3.29 6.61 10.80
N PHE A 57 3.00 6.44 12.09
CA PHE A 57 2.20 7.39 12.86
C PHE A 57 3.00 8.63 13.29
N VAL A 58 4.28 8.44 13.64
CA VAL A 58 5.18 9.53 14.04
C VAL A 58 5.46 10.47 12.86
N HIS A 59 5.72 9.91 11.68
CA HIS A 59 5.96 10.68 10.44
C HIS A 59 4.69 11.33 9.89
N PHE A 60 3.51 10.72 10.12
CA PHE A 60 2.25 11.32 9.71
C PHE A 60 1.96 12.69 10.36
N LYS A 61 2.46 12.93 11.58
CA LYS A 61 2.35 14.25 12.23
C LYS A 61 3.15 15.32 11.49
N LYS A 62 4.24 14.94 10.80
CA LYS A 62 5.02 15.82 9.92
C LYS A 62 4.41 15.90 8.51
N ASP A 63 3.90 14.80 7.97
CA ASP A 63 3.30 14.75 6.63
C ASP A 63 1.95 15.50 6.53
N GLN A 64 1.36 15.90 7.65
CA GLN A 64 0.25 16.86 7.69
C GLN A 64 0.58 18.19 6.96
N GLU A 65 1.87 18.55 6.90
CA GLU A 65 2.35 19.73 6.16
C GLU A 65 2.38 19.47 4.64
N ASN A 66 2.54 18.21 4.22
CA ASN A 66 2.49 17.75 2.82
C ASN A 66 1.04 17.44 2.39
N ARG A 67 0.25 18.51 2.22
CA ARG A 67 -1.19 18.47 1.90
C ARG A 67 -1.60 17.60 0.71
N TRP A 68 -0.73 17.32 -0.26
CA TRP A 68 -1.10 16.64 -1.52
C TRP A 68 -1.24 15.12 -1.43
N ALA A 69 -0.30 14.42 -0.79
CA ALA A 69 -0.41 12.97 -0.56
C ALA A 69 -1.55 12.67 0.43
N MET A 70 -1.73 13.58 1.39
CA MET A 70 -2.79 13.53 2.36
C MET A 70 -4.16 13.89 1.78
N SER A 71 -4.30 14.78 0.81
CA SER A 71 -5.63 15.12 0.26
C SER A 71 -6.26 13.96 -0.49
N ALA A 72 -5.50 13.13 -1.21
CA ALA A 72 -6.07 11.98 -1.91
C ALA A 72 -6.61 10.90 -0.95
N ILE A 73 -5.89 10.62 0.13
CA ILE A 73 -6.29 9.66 1.17
C ILE A 73 -7.34 10.26 2.12
N ALA A 74 -7.22 11.54 2.49
CA ALA A 74 -8.18 12.25 3.32
C ALA A 74 -9.51 12.44 2.60
N ASN A 75 -9.52 12.69 1.29
CA ASN A 75 -10.76 12.79 0.51
C ASN A 75 -11.49 11.44 0.39
N LEU A 76 -10.79 10.30 0.56
CA LEU A 76 -11.40 8.97 0.58
C LEU A 76 -12.01 8.60 1.94
N ALA A 77 -11.62 9.26 3.03
CA ALA A 77 -11.98 8.78 4.38
C ALA A 77 -12.37 9.84 5.42
N VAL A 78 -12.16 11.15 5.21
CA VAL A 78 -12.27 12.14 6.30
C VAL A 78 -12.84 13.50 5.84
N ARG A 79 -13.95 13.93 6.45
CA ARG A 79 -14.60 15.24 6.21
C ARG A 79 -13.96 16.44 6.93
N SER A 80 -12.99 16.25 7.81
CA SER A 80 -12.20 17.32 8.46
C SER A 80 -11.09 16.66 9.27
N LEU A 81 -9.82 16.98 8.99
CA LEU A 81 -8.65 16.48 9.74
C LEU A 81 -8.40 17.25 11.04
N ASP A 82 -9.16 18.33 11.25
CA ASP A 82 -9.08 19.14 12.44
C ASP A 82 -10.09 18.56 13.46
N ASP A 83 -9.54 17.94 14.51
CA ASP A 83 -10.23 17.45 15.72
C ASP A 83 -10.80 16.01 15.73
N ILE A 84 -10.07 15.05 15.16
CA ILE A 84 -10.38 13.62 15.32
C ILE A 84 -9.51 13.03 16.44
N SER A 85 -10.15 12.43 17.46
CA SER A 85 -9.46 11.73 18.55
C SER A 85 -8.40 10.73 18.03
N PRO A 86 -7.27 10.51 18.73
CA PRO A 86 -6.22 9.56 18.30
C PRO A 86 -6.77 8.18 17.93
N ARG A 87 -7.86 7.78 18.60
CA ARG A 87 -8.60 6.54 18.38
C ARG A 87 -9.27 6.47 17.03
N ASN A 88 -10.10 7.47 16.71
CA ASN A 88 -10.78 7.55 15.42
C ASN A 88 -9.75 7.69 14.29
N LYS A 89 -8.63 8.37 14.55
CA LYS A 89 -7.51 8.48 13.60
C LYS A 89 -6.87 7.12 13.30
N LEU A 90 -6.58 6.31 14.33
CA LEU A 90 -6.06 4.95 14.17
C LEU A 90 -7.02 4.07 13.37
N ILE A 91 -8.30 4.08 13.73
CA ILE A 91 -9.34 3.31 13.03
C ILE A 91 -9.38 3.71 11.56
N ASN A 92 -9.45 5.01 11.25
CA ASN A 92 -9.48 5.50 9.88
C ASN A 92 -8.26 5.07 9.06
N MET A 93 -7.06 5.13 9.64
CA MET A 93 -5.85 4.68 8.97
C MET A 93 -5.86 3.18 8.67
N LEU A 94 -6.32 2.37 9.62
CA LEU A 94 -6.45 0.92 9.43
C LEU A 94 -7.51 0.61 8.37
N SER A 95 -8.64 1.33 8.35
CA SER A 95 -9.66 1.20 7.30
C SER A 95 -9.12 1.56 5.92
N VAL A 96 -8.38 2.67 5.80
CA VAL A 96 -7.71 3.06 4.55
C VAL A 96 -6.69 2.00 4.14
N HIS A 97 -5.87 1.51 5.07
CA HIS A 97 -4.91 0.46 4.79
C HIS A 97 -5.59 -0.79 4.22
N TRP A 98 -6.67 -1.26 4.87
CA TRP A 98 -7.46 -2.38 4.38
C TRP A 98 -8.06 -2.14 2.99
N LEU A 99 -8.65 -0.96 2.77
CA LEU A 99 -9.19 -0.60 1.46
C LEU A 99 -8.10 -0.59 0.39
N LEU A 100 -6.93 -0.03 0.70
CA LEU A 100 -5.77 -0.05 -0.18
C LEU A 100 -5.35 -1.49 -0.49
N GLN A 101 -5.24 -2.38 0.51
CA GLN A 101 -4.90 -3.79 0.26
C GLN A 101 -5.93 -4.50 -0.62
N LEU A 102 -7.21 -4.14 -0.54
CA LEU A 102 -8.26 -4.71 -1.39
C LEU A 102 -8.20 -4.19 -2.84
N VAL A 103 -7.92 -2.90 -3.02
CA VAL A 103 -7.97 -2.23 -4.33
C VAL A 103 -6.62 -2.33 -5.07
N LEU A 104 -5.51 -2.40 -4.33
CA LEU A 104 -4.15 -2.37 -4.85
C LEU A 104 -3.87 -3.47 -5.90
N PRO A 105 -4.29 -4.75 -5.75
CA PRO A 105 -4.08 -5.75 -6.78
C PRO A 105 -4.74 -5.39 -8.12
N PHE A 106 -5.91 -4.76 -8.08
CA PHE A 106 -6.61 -4.32 -9.29
C PHE A 106 -5.88 -3.14 -9.93
N VAL A 107 -5.52 -2.14 -9.13
CA VAL A 107 -4.75 -0.97 -9.61
C VAL A 107 -3.41 -1.42 -10.19
N LEU A 108 -2.68 -2.31 -9.50
CA LEU A 108 -1.43 -2.91 -9.97
C LEU A 108 -1.58 -3.54 -11.34
N LYS A 109 -2.66 -4.31 -11.56
CA LYS A 109 -2.92 -4.94 -12.85
C LYS A 109 -3.16 -3.90 -13.94
N TRP A 110 -3.95 -2.86 -13.67
CA TRP A 110 -4.20 -1.78 -14.62
C TRP A 110 -2.94 -1.00 -14.96
N VAL A 111 -2.18 -0.60 -13.94
CA VAL A 111 -0.91 0.13 -14.13
C VAL A 111 0.09 -0.75 -14.89
N PHE A 112 0.19 -2.03 -14.55
CA PHE A 112 1.04 -2.96 -15.30
C PHE A 112 0.65 -3.01 -16.78
N VAL A 113 -0.64 -3.14 -17.12
CA VAL A 113 -1.10 -3.14 -18.52
C VAL A 113 -0.76 -1.84 -19.24
N LEU A 114 -0.90 -0.69 -18.57
CA LEU A 114 -0.60 0.62 -19.16
C LEU A 114 0.89 0.83 -19.40
N PHE A 115 1.72 0.32 -18.49
CA PHE A 115 3.15 0.61 -18.48
C PHE A 115 4.02 -0.56 -18.97
N LYS A 116 3.44 -1.73 -19.28
CA LYS A 116 4.20 -2.89 -19.77
C LYS A 116 5.06 -2.56 -20.99
N ASP A 117 4.45 -1.88 -21.96
CA ASP A 117 5.10 -1.56 -23.23
C ASP A 117 6.14 -0.44 -23.05
N LEU A 118 5.90 0.46 -22.09
CA LEU A 118 6.78 1.59 -21.75
C LEU A 118 8.05 1.18 -21.03
N HIS A 119 7.93 0.25 -20.09
CA HIS A 119 9.06 -0.34 -19.38
C HIS A 119 9.85 -1.32 -20.25
N GLY A 120 9.36 -1.66 -21.44
CA GLY A 120 9.96 -2.70 -22.27
C GLY A 120 9.79 -4.09 -21.69
N TYR A 121 8.76 -4.29 -20.86
CA TYR A 121 8.43 -5.60 -20.34
C TYR A 121 8.00 -6.51 -21.51
N THR A 122 8.58 -7.70 -21.59
CA THR A 122 8.25 -8.72 -22.58
C THR A 122 7.01 -9.52 -22.17
N GLU A 123 6.47 -10.35 -23.07
CA GLU A 123 5.33 -11.24 -22.75
C GLU A 123 5.60 -12.21 -21.58
N ASN A 124 6.87 -12.41 -21.22
CA ASN A 124 7.29 -13.28 -20.12
C ASN A 124 7.44 -12.55 -18.78
N ASP A 125 7.34 -11.22 -18.76
CA ASP A 125 7.60 -10.46 -17.54
C ASP A 125 6.36 -10.45 -16.64
N TYR A 126 6.60 -10.69 -15.36
CA TYR A 126 5.52 -11.00 -14.42
C TYR A 126 5.10 -9.75 -13.64
N LEU A 127 3.81 -9.66 -13.34
CA LEU A 127 3.24 -8.66 -12.42
C LEU A 127 4.00 -8.58 -11.08
N SER A 128 4.63 -9.68 -10.65
CA SER A 128 5.47 -9.73 -9.46
C SER A 128 6.74 -8.89 -9.56
N GLU A 129 7.38 -8.80 -10.74
CA GLU A 129 8.57 -7.98 -10.94
C GLU A 129 8.21 -6.49 -10.88
N PHE A 130 7.14 -6.12 -11.58
CA PHE A 130 6.54 -4.78 -11.49
C PHE A 130 6.21 -4.39 -10.04
N TYR A 131 5.61 -5.30 -9.29
CA TYR A 131 5.31 -5.09 -7.87
C TYR A 131 6.58 -4.91 -7.03
N CYS A 132 7.61 -5.73 -7.25
CA CYS A 132 8.91 -5.59 -6.57
C CYS A 132 9.57 -4.24 -6.86
N ASP A 133 9.53 -3.76 -8.11
CA ASP A 133 10.10 -2.47 -8.49
C ASP A 133 9.32 -1.28 -7.92
N TRP A 134 7.99 -1.37 -7.85
CA TRP A 134 7.20 -0.39 -7.10
C TRP A 134 7.58 -0.39 -5.62
N MET A 135 7.58 -1.54 -4.96
CA MET A 135 7.93 -1.63 -3.53
C MET A 135 9.35 -1.12 -3.23
N ALA A 136 10.26 -1.21 -4.19
CA ALA A 136 11.62 -0.67 -4.09
C ALA A 136 11.75 0.81 -4.49
N GLY A 137 10.67 1.47 -4.92
CA GLY A 137 10.69 2.86 -5.39
C GLY A 137 11.38 3.06 -6.74
N ARG A 138 11.54 2.00 -7.54
CA ARG A 138 12.22 1.99 -8.84
C ARG A 138 11.28 2.10 -10.04
N LEU A 139 9.98 2.17 -9.79
CA LEU A 139 8.96 2.20 -10.84
C LEU A 139 9.04 3.44 -11.72
N LEU A 140 9.32 4.61 -11.14
CA LEU A 140 9.43 5.85 -11.88
C LEU A 140 10.90 6.25 -11.94
N ASN A 141 11.42 6.38 -13.16
CA ASN A 141 12.73 6.93 -13.43
C ASN A 141 12.64 7.94 -14.59
N GLU A 142 13.66 8.78 -14.74
CA GLU A 142 13.66 9.84 -15.76
C GLU A 142 13.49 9.28 -17.18
N GLU A 143 14.08 8.13 -17.46
CA GLU A 143 14.00 7.47 -18.76
C GLU A 143 12.57 7.04 -19.10
N LEU A 144 11.83 6.48 -18.13
CA LEU A 144 10.44 6.09 -18.30
C LEU A 144 9.55 7.32 -18.56
N ILE A 145 9.78 8.40 -17.81
CA ILE A 145 9.03 9.65 -17.97
C ILE A 145 9.27 10.23 -19.37
N GLN A 146 10.51 10.19 -19.86
CA GLN A 146 10.84 10.62 -21.22
C GLN A 146 10.16 9.74 -22.28
N ARG A 147 10.17 8.42 -22.13
CA ARG A 147 9.49 7.48 -23.03
C ARG A 147 7.97 7.72 -23.04
N PHE A 148 7.37 7.95 -21.87
CA PHE A 148 5.95 8.27 -21.74
C PHE A 148 5.59 9.57 -22.46
N ASN A 149 6.38 10.63 -22.25
CA ASN A 149 6.16 11.93 -22.90
C ASN A 149 6.41 11.89 -24.41
N ALA A 150 7.20 10.93 -24.90
CA ALA A 150 7.47 10.72 -26.32
C ALA A 150 6.40 9.87 -27.03
N LEU A 151 5.45 9.27 -26.30
CA LEU A 151 4.35 8.52 -26.92
C LEU A 151 3.45 9.44 -27.74
N ASP A 152 3.08 9.00 -28.95
CA ASP A 152 2.03 9.65 -29.72
C ASP A 152 0.70 9.54 -28.93
N PRO A 153 -0.01 10.65 -28.65
CA PRO A 153 -1.30 10.63 -27.96
C PRO A 153 -2.32 9.65 -28.57
N LYS A 154 -2.19 9.31 -29.85
CA LYS A 154 -3.05 8.34 -30.55
C LYS A 154 -2.81 6.88 -30.17
N HIS A 155 -1.62 6.53 -29.65
CA HIS A 155 -1.29 5.15 -29.23
C HIS A 155 -1.96 4.75 -27.92
N VAL A 156 -2.21 5.70 -27.01
CA VAL A 156 -2.83 5.44 -25.70
C VAL A 156 -4.30 5.02 -25.83
N VAL A 157 -4.96 5.39 -26.94
CA VAL A 157 -6.40 5.15 -27.14
C VAL A 157 -6.71 3.75 -27.71
N ILE A 158 -5.72 3.05 -28.29
CA ILE A 158 -5.97 1.83 -29.07
C ILE A 158 -6.10 0.58 -28.17
N VAL A 159 -5.50 0.57 -26.98
CA VAL A 159 -5.45 -0.63 -26.10
C VAL A 159 -6.78 -0.91 -25.37
N VAL A 160 -7.78 -0.02 -25.43
CA VAL A 160 -9.08 -0.20 -24.75
C VAL A 160 -10.15 -0.87 -25.63
N LYS A 161 -9.80 -1.29 -26.85
CA LYS A 161 -10.70 -2.07 -27.74
C LYS A 161 -10.09 -3.43 -28.09
N SER A 162 -10.20 -4.39 -27.18
CA SER A 162 -10.19 -5.82 -27.54
C SER A 162 -10.99 -6.63 -26.53
#